data_AF-A0A6L8I3J7-F1
#
_entry.id   AF-A0A6L8I3J7-F1
#
_cell.length_a   1.000
_cell.length_b   1.000
_cell.length_c   1.000
_cell.angle_alpha   90.00
_cell.angle_beta   90.00
_cell.angle_gamma   90.00
#
_symmetry.space_group_name_H-M   'P 1'
#
loop_
_entity.id
_entity.type
_entity.pdbx_description
1 polymer ?
#
loop_
_entity_poly.entity_id
_entity_poly.type
_entity_poly.pdbx_seq_one_letter_code
_entity_poly.pdbx_strand_id
1 'polypeptide(L)'
;MTLEQRTRLIGLYLFLGFIACIFVMPILFMVMSSFKPDLQLLSDSSSLRAFLPVGDIGVDNYRDAFSRAPVGLFIFNSVFITATTLVLSLFLASIAACSFVVIEWRGKTGV
;
A
#
# COMPACT_ATOMS: atom_id res chain seq x y z
N MET A 1 19.25 -31.49 -2.40
CA MET A 1 17.91 -31.10 -2.91
C MET A 1 17.53 -32.08 -4.00
N THR A 2 16.50 -32.88 -3.79
CA THR A 2 16.04 -33.86 -4.79
C THR A 2 15.43 -33.14 -5.99
N LEU A 3 15.46 -33.73 -7.20
CA LEU A 3 14.94 -33.10 -8.42
C LEU A 3 13.45 -32.72 -8.29
N GLU A 4 12.67 -33.49 -7.53
CA GLU A 4 11.27 -33.19 -7.20
C GLU A 4 11.08 -31.94 -6.33
N GLN A 5 12.04 -31.64 -5.45
CA GLN A 5 11.99 -30.41 -4.65
C GLN A 5 12.24 -29.17 -5.53
N ARG A 6 13.11 -29.29 -6.55
CA ARG A 6 13.41 -28.18 -7.48
C ARG A 6 12.22 -27.85 -8.38
N THR A 7 11.54 -28.85 -8.94
CA THR A 7 10.35 -28.63 -9.78
C THR A 7 9.19 -28.02 -9.00
N ARG A 8 8.96 -28.48 -7.76
CA ARG A 8 7.95 -27.90 -6.86
C ARG A 8 8.23 -26.43 -6.53
N LEU A 9 9.50 -26.08 -6.24
CA LEU A 9 9.90 -24.70 -5.99
C LEU A 9 9.71 -23.83 -7.22
N ILE A 10 10.13 -24.28 -8.41
CA ILE A 10 9.96 -23.54 -9.67
C ILE A 10 8.47 -23.28 -9.94
N GLY A 11 7.62 -24.31 -9.79
CA GLY A 11 6.16 -24.15 -9.94
C GLY A 11 5.56 -23.15 -8.95
N LEU A 12 6.01 -23.18 -7.69
CA LEU A 12 5.58 -22.23 -6.66
C LEU A 12 6.00 -20.80 -7.00
N TYR A 13 7.25 -20.57 -7.42
CA TYR A 13 7.75 -19.24 -7.77
C TYR A 13 7.07 -18.68 -9.01
N LEU A 14 6.80 -19.51 -10.02
CA LEU A 14 6.04 -19.10 -11.21
C LEU A 14 4.61 -18.70 -10.84
N PHE A 15 3.94 -19.48 -9.99
CA PHE A 15 2.60 -19.18 -9.51
C PHE A 15 2.56 -17.89 -8.68
N LEU A 16 3.52 -17.72 -7.76
CA LEU A 16 3.64 -16.52 -6.94
C LEU A 16 3.95 -15.27 -7.80
N GLY A 17 4.83 -15.40 -8.80
CA GLY A 17 5.15 -14.34 -9.74
C GLY A 17 3.94 -13.94 -10.60
N PHE A 18 3.15 -14.91 -11.05
CA PHE A 18 1.91 -14.66 -11.78
C PHE A 18 0.89 -13.87 -10.94
N ILE A 19 0.66 -14.30 -9.69
CA ILE A 19 -0.21 -13.57 -8.76
C ILE A 19 0.34 -12.16 -8.51
N ALA A 20 1.64 -12.03 -8.24
CA ALA A 20 2.27 -10.73 -8.02
C ALA A 20 2.06 -9.78 -9.21
N CYS A 21 2.18 -10.29 -10.44
CA CYS A 21 1.95 -9.49 -11.64
C CYS A 21 0.50 -8.95 -11.70
N ILE A 22 -0.51 -9.78 -11.38
CA ILE A 22 -1.92 -9.38 -11.34
C ILE A 22 -2.14 -8.24 -10.33
N PHE A 23 -1.52 -8.31 -9.15
CA PHE A 23 -1.67 -7.29 -8.11
C PHE A 23 -0.85 -6.02 -8.36
N VAL A 24 0.32 -6.13 -9.01
CA VAL A 24 1.18 -4.99 -9.32
C VAL A 24 0.64 -4.19 -10.51
N MET A 25 0.01 -4.86 -11.48
CA MET A 25 -0.58 -4.22 -12.66
C MET A 25 -1.51 -3.01 -12.35
N PRO A 26 -2.52 -3.10 -11.45
CA PRO A 26 -3.38 -1.96 -11.13
C PRO A 26 -2.62 -0.81 -10.44
N ILE A 27 -1.59 -1.11 -9.64
CA ILE A 27 -0.76 -0.10 -8.99
C ILE A 27 0.06 0.65 -10.05
N LEU A 28 0.67 -0.08 -10.99
CA LEU A 28 1.39 0.53 -12.11
C LEU A 28 0.47 1.41 -12.97
N PHE A 29 -0.74 0.94 -13.26
CA PHE A 29 -1.74 1.72 -13.99
C PHE A 29 -2.13 3.00 -13.25
N MET A 30 -2.34 2.92 -11.93
CA MET A 30 -2.67 4.07 -11.08
C MET A 30 -1.53 5.10 -11.06
N VAL A 31 -0.28 4.63 -10.91
CA VAL A 31 0.92 5.48 -10.91
C VAL A 31 1.07 6.19 -12.26
N MET A 32 0.97 5.45 -13.37
CA MET A 32 1.08 6.03 -14.72
C MET A 32 -0.06 7.02 -15.02
N SER A 33 -1.28 6.72 -14.59
CA SER A 33 -2.43 7.63 -14.74
C SER A 33 -2.25 8.91 -13.93
N SER A 34 -1.61 8.84 -12.75
CA SER A 34 -1.31 10.01 -11.93
C SER A 34 -0.37 11.02 -12.61
N PHE A 35 0.42 10.58 -13.61
CA PHE A 35 1.34 11.44 -14.35
C PHE A 35 0.76 12.01 -15.66
N LYS A 36 -0.48 11.68 -16.06
CA LYS A 36 -1.06 12.06 -17.37
C LYS A 36 -2.16 13.14 -17.23
N PRO A 37 -2.05 14.32 -17.88
CA PRO A 37 -3.03 15.40 -17.77
C PRO A 37 -4.45 15.00 -18.18
N ASP A 38 -5.46 15.50 -17.45
CA ASP A 38 -6.89 15.12 -17.53
C ASP A 38 -7.54 15.18 -18.93
N LEU A 39 -6.96 15.88 -19.90
CA LEU A 39 -7.59 16.13 -21.21
C LEU A 39 -7.56 14.95 -22.21
N GLN A 40 -6.89 13.84 -21.87
CA GLN A 40 -6.71 12.69 -22.78
C GLN A 40 -7.35 11.38 -22.29
N LEU A 41 -8.17 11.44 -21.23
CA LEU A 41 -8.92 10.28 -20.71
C LEU A 41 -10.19 9.97 -21.55
N LEU A 42 -10.72 10.96 -22.28
CA LEU A 42 -11.93 10.82 -23.11
C LEU A 42 -11.67 10.51 -24.59
N SER A 43 -10.42 10.61 -25.08
CA SER A 43 -10.13 10.53 -26.52
C SER A 43 -9.49 9.24 -26.99
N ASP A 44 -9.00 8.36 -26.10
CA ASP A 44 -8.11 7.24 -26.50
C ASP A 44 -8.48 5.89 -25.87
N SER A 45 -9.79 5.61 -25.77
CA SER A 45 -10.34 4.35 -25.20
C SER A 45 -10.16 3.10 -26.08
N SER A 46 -9.39 3.13 -27.18
CA SER A 46 -9.39 2.02 -28.15
C SER A 46 -8.03 1.52 -28.66
N SER A 47 -6.91 1.68 -27.93
CA SER A 47 -5.67 1.07 -28.41
C SER A 47 -4.62 0.73 -27.35
N LEU A 48 -3.77 -0.26 -27.70
CA LEU A 48 -2.55 -0.75 -27.03
C LEU A 48 -1.46 0.32 -26.78
N ARG A 49 -1.80 1.60 -26.86
CA ARG A 49 -0.98 2.77 -26.51
C ARG A 49 -1.17 3.23 -25.06
N ALA A 50 -2.15 2.69 -24.34
CA ALA A 50 -2.36 2.96 -22.91
C ALA A 50 -1.22 2.49 -21.99
N PHE A 51 -0.27 1.69 -22.51
CA PHE A 51 0.85 1.11 -21.75
C PHE A 51 2.23 1.72 -22.06
N LEU A 52 2.33 2.67 -23.00
CA LEU A 52 3.60 3.30 -23.40
C LEU A 52 3.57 4.82 -23.15
N PRO A 53 4.57 5.39 -22.44
CA PRO A 53 4.63 6.82 -22.18
C PRO A 53 5.08 7.56 -23.45
N VAL A 54 4.13 7.89 -24.32
CA VAL A 54 4.34 8.88 -25.39
C VAL A 54 3.32 10.00 -25.22
N GLY A 55 3.80 11.16 -24.75
CA GLY A 55 3.01 12.37 -24.51
C GLY A 55 3.63 13.24 -23.41
N ASP A 56 3.37 14.56 -23.46
CA ASP A 56 3.91 15.56 -22.53
C ASP A 56 3.68 15.18 -21.07
N ILE A 57 4.76 14.80 -20.40
CA ILE A 57 4.80 14.36 -19.01
C ILE A 57 4.82 15.62 -18.15
N GLY A 58 3.64 16.12 -17.79
CA GLY A 58 3.47 17.33 -16.99
C GLY A 58 3.17 17.04 -15.53
N VAL A 59 3.89 17.68 -14.60
CA VAL A 59 3.61 17.68 -13.16
C VAL A 59 2.40 18.57 -12.79
N ASP A 60 1.65 19.04 -13.78
CA ASP A 60 0.59 20.01 -13.59
C ASP A 60 -0.64 19.42 -12.89
N ASN A 61 -0.92 18.11 -13.05
CA ASN A 61 -1.93 17.41 -12.24
C ASN A 61 -1.62 17.42 -10.74
N TYR A 62 -0.34 17.31 -10.37
CA TYR A 62 0.06 17.44 -8.97
C TYR A 62 -0.14 18.88 -8.51
N ARG A 63 0.25 19.89 -9.30
CA ARG A 63 0.02 21.30 -8.94
C ARG A 63 -1.47 21.63 -8.78
N ASP A 64 -2.32 21.13 -9.66
CA ASP A 64 -3.77 21.30 -9.60
C ASP A 64 -4.42 20.55 -8.42
N ALA A 65 -3.97 19.32 -8.12
CA ALA A 65 -4.47 18.57 -6.97
C ALA A 65 -4.10 19.23 -5.64
N PHE A 66 -2.88 19.77 -5.53
CA PHE A 66 -2.41 20.50 -4.35
C PHE A 66 -3.03 21.89 -4.22
N SER A 67 -3.53 22.50 -5.30
CA SER A 67 -4.25 23.79 -5.26
C SER A 67 -5.75 23.63 -4.96
N ARG A 68 -6.37 22.53 -5.42
CA ARG A 68 -7.80 22.24 -5.23
C ARG A 68 -8.14 21.71 -3.83
N ALA A 69 -7.20 21.07 -3.15
CA ALA A 69 -7.42 20.50 -1.83
C ALA A 69 -6.21 20.74 -0.90
N PRO A 70 -6.42 20.97 0.41
CA PRO A 70 -5.34 21.08 1.38
C PRO A 70 -4.75 19.68 1.71
N VAL A 71 -4.14 19.04 0.72
CA VAL A 71 -3.55 17.69 0.83
C VAL A 71 -2.57 17.59 1.99
N GLY A 72 -1.78 18.66 2.21
CA GLY A 72 -0.85 18.74 3.33
C GLY A 72 -1.53 18.62 4.70
N LEU A 73 -2.73 19.23 4.86
CA LEU A 73 -3.49 19.13 6.11
C LEU A 73 -4.05 17.73 6.32
N PHE A 74 -4.52 17.08 5.25
CA PHE A 74 -5.01 15.70 5.34
C PHE A 74 -3.89 14.73 5.72
N ILE A 75 -2.73 14.84 5.08
CA ILE A 75 -1.57 14.03 5.42
C ILE A 75 -1.16 14.28 6.88
N PHE A 76 -1.08 15.54 7.31
CA PHE A 76 -0.72 15.88 8.68
C PHE A 76 -1.69 15.29 9.70
N ASN A 77 -3.01 15.45 9.48
CA ASN A 77 -4.03 14.90 10.37
C ASN A 77 -3.96 13.37 10.44
N SER A 78 -3.82 12.69 9.30
CA SER A 78 -3.69 11.24 9.26
C SER A 78 -2.44 10.76 10.00
N VAL A 79 -1.28 11.35 9.73
CA VAL A 79 -0.03 11.00 10.40
C VAL A 79 -0.12 11.26 11.90
N PHE A 80 -0.67 12.40 12.31
CA PHE A 80 -0.83 12.75 13.72
C PHE A 80 -1.73 11.76 14.47
N ILE A 81 -2.90 11.44 13.90
CA ILE A 81 -3.85 10.50 14.51
C ILE A 81 -3.24 9.09 14.58
N THR A 82 -2.62 8.62 13.48
CA THR A 82 -2.02 7.28 13.44
C THR A 82 -0.85 7.18 14.41
N ALA A 83 0.05 8.16 14.44
CA ALA A 83 1.20 8.16 15.34
C ALA A 83 0.77 8.19 16.81
N THR A 84 -0.17 9.07 17.16
CA THR A 84 -0.69 9.17 18.53
C THR A 84 -1.36 7.88 18.97
N THR A 85 -2.19 7.29 18.11
CA THR A 85 -2.86 6.02 18.37
C THR A 85 -1.86 4.88 18.56
N LEU A 86 -0.82 4.83 17.71
CA LEU A 86 0.20 3.79 17.76
C LEU A 86 1.04 3.87 19.05
N VAL A 87 1.44 5.09 19.45
CA VAL A 87 2.16 5.33 20.72
C VAL A 87 1.31 4.92 21.92
N LEU A 88 0.06 5.38 21.99
CA LEU A 88 -0.84 5.04 23.10
C LEU A 88 -1.14 3.53 23.14
N SER A 89 -1.38 2.92 21.98
CA SER A 89 -1.66 1.50 21.87
C SER A 89 -0.46 0.66 22.31
N LEU A 90 0.75 0.99 21.87
CA LEU A 90 1.97 0.30 22.30
C LEU A 90 2.23 0.49 23.79
N PHE A 91 2.04 1.70 24.32
CA PHE A 91 2.21 1.98 25.74
C PHE A 91 1.27 1.13 26.60
N LEU A 92 -0.03 1.14 26.26
CA LEU A 92 -1.04 0.35 26.96
C LEU A 92 -0.83 -1.15 26.79
N ALA A 93 -0.52 -1.61 25.58
CA ALA A 93 -0.25 -3.01 25.29
C ALA A 93 0.99 -3.50 26.05
N SER A 94 2.04 -2.68 26.16
CA SER A 94 3.24 -3.01 26.92
C SER A 94 2.95 -3.14 28.41
N ILE A 95 2.17 -2.23 29.00
CA ILE A 95 1.77 -2.31 30.41
C ILE A 95 0.91 -3.54 30.66
N ALA A 96 -0.07 -3.79 29.77
CA ALA A 96 -0.93 -4.97 29.86
C ALA A 96 -0.10 -6.25 29.78
N ALA A 97 0.80 -6.35 28.80
CA ALA A 97 1.70 -7.50 28.64
C ALA A 97 2.59 -7.70 29.88
N CYS A 98 3.19 -6.64 30.44
CA CYS A 98 3.95 -6.74 31.68
C CYS A 98 3.10 -7.23 32.86
N SER A 99 1.87 -6.75 33.00
CA SER A 99 0.94 -7.21 34.03
C SER A 99 0.62 -8.70 33.89
N PHE A 100 0.32 -9.16 32.68
CA PHE A 100 0.06 -10.59 32.43
C PHE A 100 1.29 -11.47 32.62
N VAL A 101 2.49 -11.04 32.26
CA VAL A 101 3.71 -11.87 32.36
C VAL A 101 4.26 -11.87 33.78
N VAL A 102 4.48 -10.68 34.36
CA VAL A 102 5.29 -10.52 35.58
C VAL A 102 4.44 -10.57 36.86
N ILE A 103 3.21 -10.06 36.84
CA ILE A 103 2.39 -9.94 38.05
C ILE A 103 1.51 -11.18 38.18
N GLU A 104 1.48 -11.80 39.36
CA GLU A 104 0.51 -12.83 39.72
C GLU A 104 -0.69 -12.19 40.42
N TRP A 105 -1.85 -12.21 39.76
CA TRP A 105 -3.09 -11.64 40.28
C TRP A 105 -4.27 -12.58 40.02
N ARG A 106 -5.26 -12.55 40.90
CA ARG A 106 -6.45 -13.41 40.83
C ARG A 106 -7.29 -13.02 39.62
N GLY A 107 -7.33 -13.87 38.60
CA GLY A 107 -8.00 -13.63 37.30
C GLY A 107 -7.07 -13.55 36.08
N LYS A 108 -5.75 -13.71 36.26
CA LYS A 108 -4.72 -13.69 35.19
C LYS A 108 -4.97 -14.73 34.08
N THR A 109 -5.35 -15.94 34.46
CA THR A 109 -5.93 -16.94 33.58
C THR A 109 -7.42 -16.87 33.81
N GLY A 110 -8.16 -16.32 32.85
CA GLY A 110 -9.61 -16.49 32.83
C GLY A 110 -9.94 -17.97 33.03
N VAL A 111 -10.99 -18.23 33.81
CA VAL A 111 -11.44 -19.56 34.25
C VAL A 111 -11.28 -20.63 33.16
#